data_AF-A0A257AF06-F1
#
_entry.id   AF-A0A257AF06-F1
#
_cell.length_a   1.000
_cell.length_b   1.000
_cell.length_c   1.000
_cell.angle_alpha   90.00
_cell.angle_beta   90.00
_cell.angle_gamma   90.00
#
_symmetry.space_group_name_H-M   'P 1'
#
loop_
_entity.id
_entity.type
_entity.pdbx_description
1 polymer ?
#
loop_
_entity_poly.entity_id
_entity_poly.type
_entity_poly.pdbx_seq_one_letter_code
_entity_poly.pdbx_strand_id
1 'polypeptide(L)'
;MEEEIEEEMRKFNNLIDKETAKLLILEKKHQIKRMKIKEIKSGSIALYAKIMDFVEKQKDRASLIIGDETGYCILKLWHHNVKIANFLKIGDVIKVANGWAKESYYGIEINVGKFGMIEKVNKDICPEYGIKDGLFCLMGKLRKVFPTEIYFENGKEKFVKKILVDENEIYFVDEKIREMKKFCEGDKIVIFWLYKKGDKIYTTNFSRVKHLFSNHIL
;
A
#
# COMPACT_ATOMS: atom_id res chain seq x y z
N MET A 1 7.18 23.47 25.75
CA MET A 1 7.25 22.03 25.38
C MET A 1 7.95 21.23 26.47
N GLU A 2 9.13 21.62 26.95
CA GLU A 2 9.84 20.88 28.00
C GLU A 2 9.07 20.85 29.34
N GLU A 3 8.58 22.02 29.78
CA GLU A 3 7.74 22.15 30.99
C GLU A 3 6.40 21.39 30.86
N GLU A 4 5.76 21.43 29.69
CA GLU A 4 4.55 20.64 29.41
C GLU A 4 4.82 19.13 29.48
N ILE A 5 5.97 18.67 28.98
CA ILE A 5 6.37 17.26 29.04
C ILE A 5 6.57 16.83 30.50
N GLU A 6 7.24 17.63 31.32
CA GLU A 6 7.42 17.32 32.74
C GLU A 6 6.09 17.33 33.50
N GLU A 7 5.20 18.28 33.22
CA GLU A 7 3.87 18.33 33.81
C GLU A 7 3.05 17.10 33.43
N GLU A 8 3.11 16.67 32.17
CA GLU A 8 2.44 15.47 31.69
C GLU A 8 3.02 14.21 32.34
N MET A 9 4.34 14.08 32.46
CA MET A 9 4.96 12.98 33.22
C MET A 9 4.48 12.96 34.67
N ARG A 10 4.41 14.12 35.34
CA ARG A 10 3.89 14.25 36.72
C ARG A 10 2.42 13.86 36.83
N LYS A 11 1.57 14.23 35.87
CA LYS A 11 0.15 13.82 35.82
C LYS A 11 -0.03 12.31 35.80
N PHE A 12 0.94 11.58 35.24
CA PHE A 12 0.97 10.12 35.22
C PHE A 12 1.90 9.53 36.28
N ASN A 13 2.25 10.28 37.34
CA ASN A 13 3.13 9.85 38.41
C ASN A 13 4.47 9.26 37.90
N ASN A 14 5.04 9.85 36.85
CA ASN A 14 6.25 9.40 36.15
C ASN A 14 6.20 7.98 35.58
N LEU A 15 4.99 7.45 35.32
CA LEU A 15 4.80 6.16 34.63
C LEU A 15 5.30 6.19 33.18
N ILE A 16 5.23 7.36 32.55
CA ILE A 16 5.63 7.58 31.16
C ILE A 16 6.96 8.32 31.10
N ASP A 17 7.80 7.95 30.13
CA ASP A 17 9.05 8.66 29.85
C ASP A 17 8.82 9.95 29.04
N LYS A 18 9.89 10.72 28.85
CA LYS A 18 9.88 12.00 28.14
C LYS A 18 9.35 11.87 26.70
N GLU A 19 9.74 10.80 26.01
CA GLU A 19 9.33 10.55 24.62
C GLU A 19 7.84 10.20 24.53
N THR A 20 7.34 9.38 25.45
CA THR A 20 5.93 8.99 25.55
C THR A 20 5.05 10.19 25.94
N ALA A 21 5.48 10.99 26.90
CA ALA A 21 4.79 12.22 27.28
C ALA A 21 4.73 13.22 26.12
N LYS A 22 5.84 13.40 25.38
CA LYS A 22 5.87 14.21 24.17
C LYS A 22 4.89 13.71 23.12
N LEU A 23 4.85 12.40 22.85
CA LEU A 23 3.90 11.81 21.91
C LEU A 23 2.45 12.06 22.32
N LEU A 24 2.13 11.90 23.60
CA LEU A 24 0.80 12.13 24.15
C LEU A 24 0.37 13.59 24.01
N ILE A 25 1.26 14.54 24.31
CA ILE A 25 0.99 15.97 24.12
C ILE A 25 0.74 16.30 22.65
N LEU A 26 1.58 15.77 21.75
CA LEU A 26 1.40 15.96 20.31
C LEU A 26 0.08 15.38 19.82
N GLU A 27 -0.35 14.22 20.34
CA GLU A 27 -1.66 13.64 20.00
C GLU A 27 -2.81 14.51 20.50
N LYS A 28 -2.77 14.96 21.77
CA LYS A 28 -3.77 15.85 22.37
C LYS A 28 -3.89 17.18 21.62
N LYS A 29 -2.78 17.71 21.11
CA LYS A 29 -2.74 18.93 20.30
C LYS A 29 -3.05 18.68 18.82
N HIS A 30 -3.29 17.43 18.41
CA HIS A 30 -3.42 17.01 17.02
C HIS A 30 -2.23 17.42 16.12
N GLN A 31 -1.04 17.54 16.71
CA GLN A 31 0.21 17.99 16.09
C GLN A 31 1.18 16.84 15.76
N ILE A 32 0.77 15.57 15.93
CA ILE A 32 1.60 14.44 15.46
C ILE A 32 1.92 14.67 13.97
N LYS A 33 3.22 14.75 13.66
CA LYS A 33 3.71 14.83 12.29
C LYS A 33 3.29 13.56 11.57
N ARG A 34 2.47 13.73 10.53
CA ARG A 34 2.02 12.63 9.68
C ARG A 34 2.90 12.58 8.44
N MET A 35 3.50 11.43 8.21
CA MET A 35 4.42 11.22 7.11
C MET A 35 3.66 10.92 5.83
N LYS A 36 4.23 11.35 4.69
CA LYS A 36 3.84 10.86 3.38
C LYS A 36 4.52 9.53 3.10
N ILE A 37 3.88 8.64 2.34
CA ILE A 37 4.41 7.29 2.06
C ILE A 37 5.82 7.34 1.48
N LYS A 38 6.09 8.26 0.54
CA LYS A 38 7.42 8.42 -0.08
C LYS A 38 8.53 8.84 0.90
N GLU A 39 8.18 9.47 2.01
CA GLU A 39 9.15 9.93 3.02
C GLU A 39 9.53 8.84 4.03
N ILE A 40 8.79 7.73 4.04
CA ILE A 40 8.99 6.65 5.00
C ILE A 40 10.21 5.82 4.59
N LYS A 41 11.13 5.63 5.53
CA LYS A 41 12.28 4.73 5.39
C LYS A 41 12.10 3.48 6.25
N SER A 42 12.02 3.67 7.56
CA SER A 42 11.77 2.63 8.55
C SER A 42 11.38 3.26 9.89
N GLY A 43 10.87 2.45 10.82
CA GLY A 43 10.60 2.88 12.19
C GLY A 43 9.13 3.19 12.48
N SER A 44 8.89 3.81 13.63
CA SER A 44 7.53 4.18 14.05
C SER A 44 7.00 5.35 13.23
N ILE A 45 5.76 5.21 12.73
CA ILE A 45 5.11 6.19 11.88
C ILE A 45 3.68 6.49 12.32
N ALA A 46 3.20 7.65 11.87
CA ALA A 46 1.79 7.99 11.78
C ALA A 46 1.53 8.59 10.40
N LEU A 47 0.39 8.27 9.78
CA LEU A 47 0.04 8.77 8.45
C LEU A 47 -1.46 8.76 8.22
N TYR A 48 -1.88 9.44 7.15
CA TYR A 48 -3.19 9.25 6.55
C TYR A 48 -3.05 8.61 5.18
N ALA A 49 -3.90 7.65 4.87
CA ALA A 49 -3.93 7.05 3.55
C ALA A 49 -5.33 6.54 3.20
N LYS A 50 -5.62 6.47 1.91
CA LYS A 50 -6.82 5.86 1.35
C LYS A 50 -6.62 4.37 1.19
N ILE A 51 -7.62 3.57 1.53
CA ILE A 51 -7.63 2.14 1.27
C ILE A 51 -7.90 1.93 -0.21
N MET A 52 -6.95 1.28 -0.89
CA MET A 52 -7.03 1.04 -2.32
C MET A 52 -7.41 -0.40 -2.66
N ASP A 53 -7.03 -1.35 -1.80
CA ASP A 53 -7.39 -2.75 -2.00
C ASP A 53 -7.28 -3.58 -0.72
N PHE A 54 -7.94 -4.73 -0.73
CA PHE A 54 -7.73 -5.81 0.23
C PHE A 54 -7.00 -6.94 -0.48
N VAL A 55 -5.78 -7.24 -0.01
CA VAL A 55 -4.92 -8.30 -0.58
C VAL A 55 -5.25 -9.63 0.05
N GLU A 56 -5.35 -9.65 1.39
CA GLU A 56 -5.60 -10.84 2.16
C GLU A 56 -6.41 -10.50 3.41
N LYS A 57 -7.32 -11.41 3.77
CA LYS A 57 -8.07 -11.30 5.01
C LYS A 57 -8.24 -12.68 5.63
N GLN A 58 -7.52 -12.92 6.71
CA GLN A 58 -7.60 -14.14 7.52
C GLN A 58 -8.09 -13.81 8.93
N LYS A 59 -8.23 -14.83 9.78
CA LYS A 59 -8.72 -14.68 11.16
C LYS A 59 -7.79 -13.84 12.04
N ASP A 60 -6.48 -13.95 11.83
CA ASP A 60 -5.41 -13.43 12.69
C ASP A 60 -4.48 -12.42 12.00
N ARG A 61 -4.65 -12.21 10.69
CA ARG A 61 -3.91 -11.23 9.89
C ARG A 61 -4.76 -10.69 8.74
N ALA A 62 -4.54 -9.44 8.38
CA ALA A 62 -5.09 -8.85 7.17
C ALA A 62 -4.03 -7.98 6.48
N SER A 63 -4.01 -8.00 5.15
CA SER A 63 -3.13 -7.18 4.33
C SER A 63 -3.98 -6.32 3.39
N LEU A 64 -3.76 -5.01 3.45
CA LEU A 64 -4.41 -4.02 2.59
C LEU A 64 -3.35 -3.29 1.77
N ILE A 65 -3.78 -2.67 0.67
CA ILE A 65 -2.98 -1.66 -0.02
C ILE A 65 -3.58 -0.31 0.33
N ILE A 66 -2.72 0.59 0.79
CA ILE A 66 -3.09 1.96 1.11
C ILE A 66 -2.26 2.91 0.26
N GLY A 67 -2.81 4.09 -0.05
CA GLY A 67 -2.14 5.09 -0.87
C GLY A 67 -2.40 6.51 -0.39
N ASP A 68 -1.43 7.37 -0.67
CA ASP A 68 -1.55 8.81 -0.63
C ASP A 68 -1.09 9.41 -1.97
N GLU A 69 -1.02 10.73 -2.08
CA GLU A 69 -0.61 11.41 -3.31
C GLU A 69 0.84 11.02 -3.73
N THR A 70 1.66 10.59 -2.76
CA THR A 70 3.08 10.32 -2.96
C THR A 70 3.39 8.88 -3.34
N GLY A 71 2.51 7.92 -3.04
CA GLY A 71 2.70 6.52 -3.42
C GLY A 71 1.75 5.55 -2.75
N TYR A 72 2.06 4.26 -2.88
CA TYR A 72 1.29 3.16 -2.31
C TYR A 72 2.20 2.24 -1.48
N CYS A 73 1.64 1.65 -0.43
CA CYS A 73 2.34 0.68 0.39
C CYS A 73 1.40 -0.42 0.91
N ILE A 74 1.99 -1.52 1.37
CA ILE A 74 1.23 -2.59 2.02
C ILE A 74 1.03 -2.24 3.50
N LEU A 75 -0.20 -2.35 3.98
CA LEU A 75 -0.55 -2.24 5.39
C LEU A 75 -0.92 -3.62 5.93
N LYS A 76 -0.17 -4.12 6.91
CA LYS A 76 -0.43 -5.39 7.61
C LYS A 76 -1.03 -5.14 8.98
N LEU A 77 -2.17 -5.77 9.23
CA LEU A 77 -2.90 -5.70 10.48
C LEU A 77 -2.71 -6.99 11.25
N TRP A 78 -2.47 -6.85 12.55
CA TRP A 78 -2.26 -7.95 13.48
C TRP A 78 -3.18 -7.84 14.70
N HIS A 79 -3.39 -8.95 15.39
CA HIS A 79 -4.15 -8.98 16.65
C HIS A 79 -5.57 -8.40 16.51
N HIS A 80 -5.98 -7.52 17.44
CA HIS A 80 -7.30 -6.91 17.47
C HIS A 80 -7.55 -6.00 16.26
N ASN A 81 -6.50 -5.45 15.64
CA ASN A 81 -6.62 -4.59 14.46
C ASN A 81 -7.14 -5.37 13.25
N VAL A 82 -7.01 -6.70 13.19
CA VAL A 82 -7.55 -7.49 12.06
C VAL A 82 -9.06 -7.35 11.94
N LYS A 83 -9.77 -7.25 13.07
CA LYS A 83 -11.22 -7.12 13.08
C LYS A 83 -11.68 -5.79 12.47
N ILE A 84 -10.86 -4.74 12.52
CA ILE A 84 -11.23 -3.43 11.95
C ILE A 84 -11.39 -3.50 10.43
N ALA A 85 -10.65 -4.39 9.76
CA ALA A 85 -10.76 -4.61 8.31
C ALA A 85 -12.12 -5.17 7.89
N ASN A 86 -13.00 -5.59 8.82
CA ASN A 86 -14.39 -5.92 8.51
C ASN A 86 -15.29 -4.69 8.33
N PHE A 87 -14.89 -3.55 8.89
CA PHE A 87 -15.70 -2.33 8.89
C PHE A 87 -15.17 -1.26 7.93
N LEU A 88 -14.01 -1.53 7.33
CA LEU A 88 -13.37 -0.67 6.33
C LEU A 88 -13.71 -1.14 4.92
N LYS A 89 -13.75 -0.20 3.98
CA LYS A 89 -14.02 -0.45 2.55
C LYS A 89 -12.95 0.21 1.67
N ILE A 90 -12.84 -0.26 0.42
CA ILE A 90 -12.04 0.43 -0.60
C ILE A 90 -12.59 1.85 -0.76
N GLY A 91 -11.70 2.84 -0.83
CA GLY A 91 -12.02 4.25 -0.89
C GLY A 91 -12.06 4.96 0.47
N ASP A 92 -12.18 4.22 1.59
CA ASP A 92 -12.14 4.83 2.92
C ASP A 92 -10.75 5.43 3.20
N VAL A 93 -10.71 6.60 3.83
CA VAL A 93 -9.48 7.19 4.34
C VAL A 93 -9.29 6.85 5.80
N ILE A 94 -8.10 6.39 6.14
CA ILE A 94 -7.74 5.98 7.49
C ILE A 94 -6.58 6.80 8.04
N LYS A 95 -6.59 7.00 9.36
CA LYS A 95 -5.45 7.38 10.17
C LYS A 95 -4.78 6.10 10.66
N VAL A 96 -3.48 5.98 10.48
CA VAL A 96 -2.64 4.98 11.16
C VAL A 96 -1.82 5.71 12.22
N ALA A 97 -1.87 5.21 13.45
CA ALA A 97 -1.05 5.69 14.56
C ALA A 97 -0.25 4.54 15.17
N ASN A 98 1.01 4.82 15.52
CA ASN A 98 1.94 3.84 16.07
C ASN A 98 2.09 2.60 15.17
N GLY A 99 2.20 2.83 13.87
CA GLY A 99 2.54 1.80 12.90
C GLY A 99 4.05 1.63 12.78
N TRP A 100 4.52 0.43 12.45
CA TRP A 100 5.94 0.16 12.24
C TRP A 100 6.24 -0.06 10.75
N ALA A 101 7.00 0.85 10.16
CA ALA A 101 7.42 0.77 8.77
C ALA A 101 8.74 0.01 8.63
N LYS A 102 8.84 -0.79 7.56
CA LYS A 102 10.06 -1.44 7.11
C LYS A 102 10.07 -1.57 5.59
N GLU A 103 11.25 -1.78 5.04
CA GLU A 103 11.39 -2.17 3.63
C GLU A 103 10.88 -3.59 3.40
N SER A 104 10.32 -3.82 2.22
CA SER A 104 9.78 -5.09 1.76
C SER A 104 10.03 -5.25 0.26
N TYR A 105 9.70 -6.43 -0.27
CA TYR A 105 9.92 -6.74 -1.68
C TYR A 105 9.18 -5.80 -2.66
N TYR A 106 8.08 -5.16 -2.23
CA TYR A 106 7.30 -4.23 -3.04
C TYR A 106 7.46 -2.76 -2.60
N GLY A 107 8.53 -2.42 -1.89
CA GLY A 107 8.74 -1.11 -1.28
C GLY A 107 8.36 -1.11 0.20
N ILE A 108 7.78 -0.04 0.72
CA ILE A 108 7.46 0.07 2.15
C ILE A 108 6.30 -0.87 2.54
N GLU A 109 6.45 -1.52 3.69
CA GLU A 109 5.41 -2.25 4.39
C GLU A 109 5.21 -1.67 5.80
N ILE A 110 3.97 -1.40 6.16
CA ILE A 110 3.58 -0.84 7.46
C ILE A 110 2.84 -1.91 8.25
N ASN A 111 3.32 -2.19 9.47
CA ASN A 111 2.75 -3.17 10.36
C ASN A 111 2.06 -2.47 11.53
N VAL A 112 0.79 -2.79 11.77
CA VAL A 112 0.00 -2.27 12.88
C VAL A 112 -0.20 -3.40 13.89
N GLY A 113 0.66 -3.40 14.91
CA GLY A 113 0.71 -4.41 15.97
C GLY A 113 -0.27 -4.16 17.10
N LYS A 114 -0.01 -4.78 18.26
CA LYS A 114 -0.88 -4.71 19.46
C LYS A 114 -1.12 -3.29 20.00
N PHE A 115 -0.16 -2.37 19.81
CA PHE A 115 -0.23 -1.00 20.31
C PHE A 115 -0.49 0.03 19.19
N GLY A 116 -0.65 -0.44 17.96
CA GLY A 116 -1.01 0.40 16.82
C GLY A 116 -2.52 0.58 16.75
N MET A 117 -2.95 1.71 16.18
CA MET A 117 -4.36 2.04 16.00
C MET A 117 -4.64 2.42 14.55
N ILE A 118 -5.83 2.03 14.09
CA ILE A 118 -6.40 2.47 12.82
C ILE A 118 -7.75 3.07 13.10
N GLU A 119 -8.03 4.20 12.45
CA GLU A 119 -9.29 4.90 12.58
C GLU A 119 -9.73 5.39 11.20
N LYS A 120 -10.99 5.16 10.82
CA LYS A 120 -11.56 5.79 9.63
C LYS A 120 -11.77 7.28 9.92
N VAL A 121 -11.34 8.14 8.99
CA VAL A 121 -11.47 9.59 9.13
C VAL A 121 -12.18 10.19 7.92
N ASN A 122 -12.82 11.33 8.13
CA ASN A 122 -13.37 12.12 7.03
C ASN A 122 -12.29 13.04 6.47
N LYS A 123 -11.57 12.57 5.46
CA LYS A 123 -10.55 13.34 4.74
C LYS A 123 -10.58 12.93 3.28
N ASP A 124 -10.30 13.88 2.39
CA ASP A 124 -10.09 13.56 0.98
C ASP A 124 -8.60 13.33 0.71
N ILE A 125 -8.30 12.22 0.03
CA ILE A 125 -6.99 11.80 -0.43
C ILE A 125 -7.20 11.20 -1.81
N CYS A 126 -6.42 11.67 -2.78
CA CYS A 126 -6.49 11.23 -4.16
C CYS A 126 -5.12 10.67 -4.59
N PRO A 127 -4.89 9.36 -4.43
CA PRO A 127 -3.65 8.74 -4.90
C PRO A 127 -3.54 8.80 -6.42
N GLU A 128 -2.33 9.03 -6.91
CA GLU A 128 -2.08 9.20 -8.34
C GLU A 128 -1.70 7.88 -9.02
N TYR A 129 -2.05 7.76 -10.30
CA TYR A 129 -1.55 6.70 -11.19
C TYR A 129 -0.20 7.08 -11.79
N GLY A 130 0.52 6.10 -12.32
CA GLY A 130 1.80 6.29 -12.99
C GLY A 130 2.91 5.46 -12.37
N ILE A 131 4.04 5.39 -13.06
CA ILE A 131 5.21 4.61 -12.59
C ILE A 131 5.82 5.33 -11.39
N LYS A 132 5.95 4.62 -10.27
CA LYS A 132 6.52 5.12 -9.01
C LYS A 132 7.42 4.04 -8.40
N ASP A 133 8.22 4.42 -7.42
CA ASP A 133 8.95 3.47 -6.58
C ASP A 133 7.96 2.65 -5.73
N GLY A 134 8.28 1.37 -5.51
CA GLY A 134 7.40 0.44 -4.80
C GLY A 134 6.19 0.01 -5.64
N LEU A 135 5.02 -0.07 -5.01
CA LEU A 135 3.76 -0.41 -5.69
C LEU A 135 3.22 0.77 -6.47
N PHE A 136 2.70 0.51 -7.67
CA PHE A 136 2.02 1.51 -8.46
C PHE A 136 0.94 0.92 -9.36
N CYS A 137 0.15 1.80 -9.97
CA CYS A 137 -0.90 1.46 -10.92
C CYS A 137 -0.58 2.15 -12.25
N LEU A 138 -0.68 1.41 -13.36
CA LEU A 138 -0.42 1.94 -14.69
C LEU A 138 -1.70 1.89 -15.52
N MET A 139 -2.02 3.00 -16.17
CA MET A 139 -3.12 3.13 -17.11
C MET A 139 -2.55 3.39 -18.49
N GLY A 140 -3.13 2.77 -19.52
CA GLY A 140 -2.69 2.99 -20.88
C GLY A 140 -3.40 2.13 -21.91
N LYS A 141 -3.00 2.25 -23.17
CA LYS A 141 -3.53 1.42 -24.25
C LYS A 141 -2.69 0.15 -24.39
N LEU A 142 -3.33 -1.01 -24.33
CA LEU A 142 -2.69 -2.29 -24.64
C LEU A 142 -2.28 -2.32 -26.11
N ARG A 143 -0.98 -2.21 -26.38
CA ARG A 143 -0.43 -2.16 -27.74
C ARG A 143 -0.12 -3.53 -28.29
N LYS A 144 0.43 -4.41 -27.45
CA LYS A 144 0.89 -5.72 -27.88
C LYS A 144 0.82 -6.75 -26.77
N VAL A 145 0.44 -7.98 -27.10
CA VAL A 145 0.52 -9.15 -26.22
C VAL A 145 1.47 -10.18 -26.84
N PHE A 146 2.57 -10.49 -26.14
CA PHE A 146 3.55 -11.44 -26.65
C PHE A 146 3.20 -12.90 -26.29
N PRO A 147 3.78 -13.89 -27.00
CA PRO A 147 3.71 -15.28 -26.61
C PRO A 147 4.20 -15.51 -25.17
N THR A 148 3.74 -16.59 -24.54
CA THR A 148 4.22 -16.97 -23.20
C THR A 148 5.58 -17.63 -23.32
N GLU A 149 6.52 -17.21 -22.49
CA GLU A 149 7.86 -17.77 -22.35
C GLU A 149 7.97 -18.58 -21.05
N ILE A 150 8.87 -19.57 -21.05
CA ILE A 150 9.13 -20.47 -19.90
C ILE A 150 10.55 -20.23 -19.41
N TYR A 151 10.71 -20.14 -18.10
CA TYR A 151 11.99 -20.04 -17.41
C TYR A 151 12.04 -21.04 -16.26
N PHE A 152 13.24 -21.43 -15.84
CA PHE A 152 13.42 -22.30 -14.68
C PHE A 152 14.06 -21.50 -13.54
N GLU A 153 13.42 -21.50 -12.37
CA GLU A 153 13.93 -20.85 -11.17
C GLU A 153 13.82 -21.83 -9.99
N ASN A 154 14.93 -22.11 -9.32
CA ASN A 154 15.01 -23.05 -8.19
C ASN A 154 14.40 -24.43 -8.51
N GLY A 155 14.63 -24.94 -9.72
CA GLY A 155 14.12 -26.25 -10.17
C GLY A 155 12.61 -26.29 -10.44
N LYS A 156 11.94 -25.14 -10.54
CA LYS A 156 10.51 -25.03 -10.88
C LYS A 156 10.32 -24.26 -12.17
N GLU A 157 9.34 -24.67 -12.98
CA GLU A 157 8.91 -23.92 -14.14
C GLU A 157 8.22 -22.61 -13.72
N LYS A 158 8.60 -21.53 -14.39
CA LYS A 158 8.01 -20.21 -14.30
C LYS A 158 7.54 -19.78 -15.66
N PHE A 159 6.35 -19.20 -15.73
CA PHE A 159 5.77 -18.72 -16.97
C PHE A 159 5.75 -17.20 -16.94
N VAL A 160 6.17 -16.59 -18.06
CA VAL A 160 6.16 -15.13 -18.21
C VAL A 160 5.48 -14.75 -19.51
N LYS A 161 4.57 -13.78 -19.45
CA LYS A 161 3.99 -13.16 -20.65
C LYS A 161 4.29 -11.67 -20.62
N LYS A 162 5.02 -11.20 -21.62
CA LYS A 162 5.25 -9.77 -21.83
C LYS A 162 4.03 -9.14 -22.51
N ILE A 163 3.69 -7.93 -22.10
CA ILE A 163 2.76 -7.05 -22.82
C ILE A 163 3.37 -5.66 -22.96
N LEU A 164 2.90 -4.91 -23.95
CA LEU A 164 3.26 -3.51 -24.15
C LEU A 164 2.03 -2.64 -23.87
N VAL A 165 2.11 -1.76 -22.88
CA VAL A 165 1.07 -0.78 -22.54
C VAL A 165 1.63 0.61 -22.80
N ASP A 166 1.09 1.25 -23.82
CA ASP A 166 1.73 2.39 -24.49
C ASP A 166 3.21 2.11 -24.80
N GLU A 167 4.16 2.79 -24.18
CA GLU A 167 5.60 2.56 -24.35
C GLU A 167 6.22 1.60 -23.31
N ASN A 168 5.43 1.12 -22.35
CA ASN A 168 5.94 0.40 -21.18
C ASN A 168 5.81 -1.13 -21.32
N GLU A 169 6.92 -1.84 -21.16
CA GLU A 169 6.93 -3.31 -21.12
C GLU A 169 6.55 -3.83 -19.73
N ILE A 170 5.46 -4.60 -19.67
CA ILE A 170 4.97 -5.20 -18.42
C ILE A 170 5.07 -6.73 -18.50
N TYR A 171 5.62 -7.34 -17.46
CA TYR A 171 5.88 -8.77 -17.36
C TYR A 171 4.86 -9.42 -16.40
N PHE A 172 3.94 -10.19 -16.96
CA PHE A 172 2.98 -10.99 -16.21
C PHE A 172 3.60 -12.34 -15.85
N VAL A 173 3.48 -12.75 -14.59
CA VAL A 173 4.14 -13.96 -14.07
C VAL A 173 3.10 -14.98 -13.61
N ASP A 174 3.31 -16.25 -13.97
CA ASP A 174 2.53 -17.42 -13.55
C ASP A 174 1.00 -17.21 -13.71
N GLU A 175 0.24 -17.39 -12.62
CA GLU A 175 -1.22 -17.28 -12.59
C GLU A 175 -1.75 -15.94 -13.10
N LYS A 176 -0.97 -14.85 -12.99
CA LYS A 176 -1.40 -13.53 -13.47
C LYS A 176 -1.57 -13.48 -14.98
N ILE A 177 -0.87 -14.32 -15.73
CA ILE A 177 -0.99 -14.43 -17.19
C ILE A 177 -2.45 -14.69 -17.61
N ARG A 178 -3.24 -15.39 -16.77
CA ARG A 178 -4.65 -15.70 -17.06
C ARG A 178 -5.54 -14.46 -17.14
N GLU A 179 -5.18 -13.35 -16.48
CA GLU A 179 -5.91 -12.09 -16.59
C GLU A 179 -5.97 -11.59 -18.03
N MET A 180 -4.89 -11.81 -18.80
CA MET A 180 -4.79 -11.34 -20.19
C MET A 180 -5.74 -12.03 -21.16
N LYS A 181 -6.39 -13.13 -20.78
CA LYS A 181 -7.42 -13.78 -21.61
C LYS A 181 -8.65 -12.91 -21.85
N LYS A 182 -8.86 -11.88 -21.00
CA LYS A 182 -10.01 -10.98 -21.04
C LYS A 182 -9.78 -9.73 -21.88
N PHE A 183 -8.57 -9.54 -22.40
CA PHE A 183 -8.13 -8.29 -23.04
C PHE A 183 -7.53 -8.55 -24.42
N CYS A 184 -7.68 -7.58 -25.31
CA CYS A 184 -7.16 -7.61 -26.67
C CYS A 184 -6.36 -6.34 -26.98
N GLU A 185 -5.46 -6.42 -27.97
CA GLU A 185 -4.72 -5.26 -28.44
C GLU A 185 -5.70 -4.16 -28.89
N GLY A 186 -5.46 -2.93 -28.45
CA GLY A 186 -6.36 -1.80 -28.64
C GLY A 186 -7.09 -1.35 -27.39
N ASP A 187 -7.28 -2.23 -26.40
CA ASP A 187 -7.99 -1.93 -25.17
C ASP A 187 -7.31 -0.81 -24.37
N LYS A 188 -8.09 0.12 -23.81
CA LYS A 188 -7.63 0.98 -22.73
C LYS A 188 -7.78 0.20 -21.43
N ILE A 189 -6.69 0.02 -20.70
CA ILE A 189 -6.65 -0.77 -19.47
C ILE A 189 -6.02 0.00 -18.33
N VAL A 190 -6.36 -0.41 -17.12
CA VAL A 190 -5.61 -0.09 -15.91
C VAL A 190 -5.12 -1.39 -15.28
N ILE A 191 -3.84 -1.42 -14.96
CA ILE A 191 -3.19 -2.53 -14.26
C ILE A 191 -2.89 -2.05 -12.84
N PHE A 192 -3.54 -2.71 -11.88
CA PHE A 192 -3.34 -2.47 -10.47
C PHE A 192 -2.19 -3.31 -9.95
N TRP A 193 -1.38 -2.66 -9.10
CA TRP A 193 -0.31 -3.26 -8.30
C TRP A 193 0.80 -3.86 -9.15
N LEU A 194 1.50 -2.99 -9.85
CA LEU A 194 2.78 -3.27 -10.48
C LEU A 194 3.92 -2.88 -9.54
N TYR A 195 5.10 -3.40 -9.80
CA TYR A 195 6.33 -2.98 -9.13
C TYR A 195 7.52 -3.08 -10.09
N LYS A 196 8.58 -2.31 -9.81
CA LYS A 196 9.84 -2.38 -10.55
C LYS A 196 10.82 -3.35 -9.91
N LYS A 197 11.54 -4.11 -10.73
CA LYS A 197 12.75 -4.84 -10.32
C LYS A 197 13.84 -4.58 -11.37
N GLY A 198 14.80 -3.73 -11.01
CA GLY A 198 15.68 -3.08 -11.99
C GLY A 198 14.86 -2.19 -12.93
N ASP A 199 15.11 -2.33 -14.24
CA ASP A 199 14.40 -1.55 -15.27
C ASP A 199 13.10 -2.20 -15.76
N LYS A 200 12.77 -3.40 -15.26
CA LYS A 200 11.59 -4.15 -15.69
C LYS A 200 10.43 -3.97 -14.72
N ILE A 201 9.22 -3.97 -15.26
CA ILE A 201 7.96 -3.83 -14.51
C ILE A 201 7.23 -5.16 -14.47
N TYR A 202 6.87 -5.62 -13.27
CA TYR A 202 6.25 -6.91 -13.05
C TYR A 202 4.88 -6.78 -12.37
N THR A 203 4.00 -7.74 -12.65
CA THR A 203 2.81 -7.96 -11.82
C THR A 203 3.18 -8.58 -10.48
N THR A 204 2.50 -8.18 -9.40
CA THR A 204 2.44 -8.96 -8.16
C THR A 204 1.45 -10.11 -8.28
N ASN A 205 1.44 -11.04 -7.33
CA ASN A 205 0.45 -12.12 -7.27
C ASN A 205 -1.00 -11.61 -7.03
N PHE A 206 -1.15 -10.39 -6.52
CA PHE A 206 -2.45 -9.72 -6.31
C PHE A 206 -2.77 -8.65 -7.36
N SER A 207 -1.96 -8.50 -8.42
CA SER A 207 -2.31 -7.62 -9.53
C SER A 207 -3.64 -7.98 -10.16
N ARG A 208 -4.34 -6.96 -10.65
CA ARG A 208 -5.61 -7.06 -11.36
C ARG A 208 -5.58 -6.13 -12.57
N VAL A 209 -6.21 -6.54 -13.65
CA VAL A 209 -6.37 -5.70 -14.85
C VAL A 209 -7.86 -5.39 -15.00
N LYS A 210 -8.19 -4.15 -15.34
CA LYS A 210 -9.54 -3.73 -15.69
C LYS A 210 -9.53 -2.93 -16.98
N HIS A 211 -10.61 -2.97 -17.74
CA HIS A 211 -10.82 -2.00 -18.81
C HIS A 211 -11.04 -0.62 -18.20
N LEU A 212 -10.48 0.39 -18.85
CA LEU A 212 -10.74 1.78 -18.53
C LEU A 212 -12.01 2.20 -19.28
N PHE A 213 -13.15 2.10 -18.60
CA PHE A 213 -14.41 2.65 -19.10
C PHE A 213 -14.51 4.13 -18.70
N SER A 214 -15.07 4.95 -19.58
CA SER A 214 -15.16 6.41 -19.47
C SER A 214 -15.80 6.94 -18.17
N ASN A 215 -16.46 6.09 -17.38
CA ASN A 215 -17.36 6.53 -16.31
C ASN A 215 -17.05 6.09 -14.87
N HIS A 216 -16.04 5.25 -14.58
CA HIS A 216 -15.77 4.87 -13.17
C HIS A 216 -14.29 4.68 -12.86
N ILE A 217 -13.66 5.74 -12.35
CA ILE A 217 -12.48 5.66 -11.49
C ILE A 217 -12.97 5.99 -10.07
N LEU A 218 -13.36 4.98 -9.31
CA LEU A 218 -13.60 5.06 -7.86
C LEU A 218 -13.01 3.82 -7.19
#